data_AF-G5AG61-F1
#
_entry.id   AF-G5AG61-F1
#
_cell.length_a   1.000
_cell.length_b   1.000
_cell.length_c   1.000
_cell.angle_alpha   90.00
_cell.angle_beta   90.00
_cell.angle_gamma   90.00
#
_symmetry.space_group_name_H-M   'P 1'
#
loop_
_entity.id
_entity.type
_entity.pdbx_description
1 polymer ?
#
loop_
_entity_poly.entity_id
_entity_poly.type
_entity_poly.pdbx_seq_one_letter_code
_entity_poly.pdbx_strand_id
1 'polypeptide(L)'
;MLFAVLWPIWWLCYSYMDFDFDRATALLYVAMYPRSWFERQARRMANSSEVTLFLISFDALRLKSGLDMCIRMAMNLSFSHRLGRVVEFLILHRRHEVASKQSSSKKDNQMHIRRPTALIFVFVSIGVLMHTNQSIVTSDKRCLAYPECVAYAYRWSETEFCPCRALIDVDKAPRSYAEWTNPPNVTELLRKLSLTGDLRVIEVVNRHLPALPDELQRCTQLQSMCVLHICCI
;
A
#
# COMPACT_ATOMS: atom_id res chain seq x y z
N MET A 1 8.53 -5.23 -23.26
CA MET A 1 8.15 -6.35 -22.36
C MET A 1 9.32 -6.83 -21.50
N LEU A 2 10.52 -7.09 -22.08
CA LEU A 2 11.77 -7.14 -21.28
C LEU A 2 11.95 -5.89 -20.40
N PHE A 3 11.54 -4.72 -20.90
CA PHE A 3 11.50 -3.47 -20.13
C PHE A 3 10.76 -3.59 -18.78
N ALA A 4 9.61 -4.25 -18.68
CA ALA A 4 8.87 -4.30 -17.40
C ALA A 4 9.59 -5.10 -16.30
N VAL A 5 10.48 -6.01 -16.69
CA VAL A 5 11.22 -6.92 -15.82
C VAL A 5 12.67 -6.49 -15.63
N LEU A 6 13.34 -6.15 -16.74
CA LEU A 6 14.72 -5.69 -16.77
C LEU A 6 14.83 -4.26 -16.26
N TRP A 7 13.83 -3.39 -16.44
CA TRP A 7 13.93 -2.00 -15.99
C TRP A 7 14.03 -1.88 -14.46
N PRO A 8 13.21 -2.57 -13.65
CA PRO A 8 13.41 -2.59 -12.20
C PRO A 8 14.76 -3.18 -11.77
N ILE A 9 15.20 -4.28 -12.40
CA ILE A 9 16.51 -4.90 -12.09
C ILE A 9 17.66 -3.99 -12.48
N TRP A 10 17.59 -3.39 -13.68
CA TRP A 10 18.56 -2.44 -14.19
C TRP A 10 18.64 -1.22 -13.30
N TRP A 11 17.49 -0.66 -12.90
CA TRP A 11 17.45 0.49 -12.00
C TRP A 11 18.00 0.14 -10.61
N LEU A 12 17.74 -1.07 -10.11
CA LEU A 12 18.35 -1.58 -8.88
C LEU A 12 19.88 -1.72 -9.02
N CYS A 13 20.37 -2.35 -10.09
CA CYS A 13 21.80 -2.48 -10.36
C CYS A 13 22.47 -1.11 -10.56
N TYR A 14 21.85 -0.22 -11.34
CA TYR A 14 22.32 1.14 -11.55
C TYR A 14 22.38 1.90 -10.24
N SER A 15 21.31 1.89 -9.44
CA SER A 15 21.32 2.50 -8.10
C SER A 15 22.37 1.87 -7.19
N TYR A 16 22.61 0.56 -7.27
CA TYR A 16 23.63 -0.09 -6.45
C TYR A 16 25.05 0.34 -6.84
N MET A 17 25.30 0.57 -8.13
CA MET A 17 26.61 0.91 -8.66
C MET A 17 26.89 2.42 -8.62
N ASP A 18 25.86 3.26 -8.80
CA ASP A 18 25.97 4.72 -8.98
C ASP A 18 25.62 5.49 -7.71
N PHE A 19 24.83 4.89 -6.81
CA PHE A 19 24.48 5.54 -5.54
C PHE A 19 25.64 5.43 -4.56
N ASP A 20 26.57 6.37 -4.66
CA ASP A 20 27.65 6.56 -3.70
C ASP A 20 27.09 7.21 -2.43
N PHE A 21 26.39 6.40 -1.64
CA PHE A 21 26.02 6.79 -0.30
C PHE A 21 27.25 6.63 0.59
N ASP A 22 27.93 7.75 0.87
CA ASP A 22 29.06 7.78 1.78
C ASP A 22 28.62 7.38 3.19
N ARG A 23 28.69 6.07 3.44
CA ARG A 23 28.32 5.45 4.71
C ARG A 23 29.17 5.99 5.84
N ALA A 24 30.40 6.43 5.58
CA ALA A 24 31.26 6.99 6.61
C ALA A 24 30.74 8.36 7.05
N THR A 25 30.36 9.23 6.11
CA THR A 25 29.74 10.53 6.41
C THR A 25 28.35 10.38 7.05
N ALA A 26 27.55 9.41 6.60
CA ALA A 26 26.26 9.11 7.22
C ALA A 26 26.42 8.59 8.67
N LEU A 27 27.40 7.70 8.91
CA LEU A 27 27.72 7.22 10.26
C LEU A 27 28.25 8.34 11.14
N LEU A 28 29.04 9.27 10.59
CA LEU A 28 29.48 10.48 11.29
C LEU A 28 28.30 11.37 11.68
N TYR A 29 27.34 11.61 10.79
CA TYR A 29 26.12 12.35 11.15
C TYR A 29 25.30 11.63 12.21
N VAL A 30 25.16 10.30 12.15
CA VAL A 30 24.47 9.50 13.17
C VAL A 30 25.21 9.50 14.51
N ALA A 31 26.55 9.58 14.49
CA ALA A 31 27.37 9.65 15.69
C ALA A 31 27.40 11.06 16.31
N MET A 32 27.38 12.11 15.48
CA MET A 32 27.52 13.50 15.91
C MET A 32 26.18 14.11 16.34
N TYR A 33 25.09 13.81 15.63
CA TYR A 33 23.77 14.18 16.09
C TYR A 33 23.26 13.10 17.05
N PRO A 34 22.84 13.43 18.29
CA PRO A 34 22.21 12.44 19.14
C PRO A 34 21.02 11.86 18.38
N ARG A 35 20.93 10.53 18.31
CA ARG A 35 19.96 9.74 17.52
C ARG A 35 18.53 10.29 17.56
N SER A 36 18.17 10.93 18.67
CA SER A 36 16.86 11.49 18.93
C SER A 36 16.61 12.90 18.35
N TRP A 37 17.63 13.68 17.96
CA TRP A 37 17.44 15.08 17.50
C TRP A 37 17.09 15.16 16.02
N PHE A 38 17.79 14.42 15.16
CA PHE A 38 17.46 14.34 13.73
C PHE A 38 16.08 13.72 13.50
N GLU A 39 15.79 12.57 14.14
CA GLU A 39 14.48 11.94 14.05
C GLU A 39 13.36 12.83 14.59
N ARG A 40 13.57 13.52 15.72
CA ARG A 40 12.57 14.47 16.25
C ARG A 40 12.37 15.65 15.31
N GLN A 41 13.43 16.17 14.71
CA GLN A 41 13.33 17.31 13.81
C GLN A 41 12.62 16.94 12.51
N ALA A 42 12.95 15.78 11.93
CA ALA A 42 12.29 15.25 10.74
C ALA A 42 10.79 14.99 10.99
N ARG A 43 10.42 14.37 12.13
CA ARG A 43 9.01 14.15 12.50
C ARG A 43 8.26 15.44 12.79
N ARG A 44 8.92 16.45 13.37
CA ARG A 44 8.30 17.78 13.58
C ARG A 44 7.95 18.45 12.25
N MET A 45 8.84 18.38 11.26
CA MET A 45 8.67 19.07 9.98
C MET A 45 7.72 18.36 9.01
N ALA A 46 7.65 17.03 9.04
CA ALA A 46 6.83 16.26 8.10
C ALA A 46 5.39 16.07 8.57
N ASN A 47 4.41 16.14 7.66
CA ASN A 47 3.02 15.81 7.97
C ASN A 47 2.90 14.31 8.28
N SER A 48 2.48 13.94 9.49
CA SER A 48 2.43 12.54 9.92
C SER A 48 1.47 11.71 9.06
N SER A 49 0.35 12.30 8.62
CA SER A 49 -0.61 11.61 7.74
C SER A 49 0.02 11.20 6.41
N GLU A 50 0.70 12.13 5.75
CA GLU A 50 1.38 11.91 4.47
C GLU A 50 2.53 10.91 4.59
N VAL A 51 3.37 11.05 5.63
CA VAL A 51 4.48 10.10 5.87
C VAL A 51 3.94 8.71 6.12
N THR A 52 2.87 8.57 6.92
CA THR A 52 2.29 7.27 7.24
C THR A 52 1.64 6.62 6.04
N LEU A 53 0.89 7.38 5.23
CA LEU A 53 0.35 6.91 3.96
C LEU A 53 1.46 6.48 3.02
N PHE A 54 2.50 7.30 2.87
CA PHE A 54 3.66 6.97 2.07
C PHE A 54 4.30 5.66 2.53
N LEU A 55 4.55 5.50 3.84
CA LEU A 55 5.16 4.29 4.38
C LEU A 55 4.28 3.07 4.16
N ILE A 56 2.96 3.15 4.38
CA ILE A 56 2.03 2.05 4.15
C ILE A 56 1.98 1.66 2.67
N SER A 57 1.87 2.64 1.78
CA SER A 57 1.86 2.42 0.33
C SER A 57 3.20 1.86 -0.16
N PHE A 58 4.31 2.41 0.33
CA PHE A 58 5.64 1.93 0.01
C PHE A 58 5.84 0.50 0.50
N ASP A 59 5.40 0.17 1.71
CA ASP A 59 5.48 -1.19 2.25
C ASP A 59 4.62 -2.21 1.47
N ALA A 60 3.54 -1.75 0.83
CA ALA A 60 2.73 -2.59 -0.06
C ALA A 60 3.38 -2.81 -1.44
N LEU A 61 4.18 -1.84 -1.90
CA LEU A 61 4.95 -1.91 -3.15
C LEU A 61 6.28 -2.64 -2.98
N ARG A 62 6.84 -2.58 -1.77
CA ARG A 62 8.15 -3.14 -1.45
C ARG A 62 8.12 -4.66 -1.49
N LEU A 63 9.07 -5.23 -2.22
CA LEU A 63 9.32 -6.66 -2.21
C LEU A 63 9.96 -7.03 -0.87
N LYS A 64 9.13 -7.55 0.06
CA LYS A 64 9.58 -7.93 1.40
C LYS A 64 10.31 -9.27 1.43
N SER A 65 10.11 -10.11 0.41
CA SER A 65 10.67 -11.46 0.33
C SER A 65 11.12 -11.79 -1.08
N GLY A 66 12.19 -12.61 -1.19
CA GLY A 66 12.63 -13.15 -2.48
C GLY A 66 11.56 -13.96 -3.20
N LEU A 67 10.65 -14.61 -2.46
CA LEU A 67 9.51 -15.31 -3.05
C LEU A 67 8.51 -14.35 -3.71
N ASP A 68 8.24 -13.19 -3.10
CA ASP A 68 7.39 -12.16 -3.71
C ASP A 68 8.00 -11.65 -5.02
N MET A 69 9.34 -11.52 -5.05
CA MET A 69 10.07 -11.17 -6.27
C MET A 69 9.95 -12.25 -7.34
N CYS A 70 10.17 -13.52 -6.98
CA CYS A 70 10.02 -14.64 -7.91
C CYS A 70 8.60 -14.74 -8.46
N ILE A 71 7.57 -14.54 -7.63
CA ILE A 71 6.16 -14.59 -8.05
C ILE A 71 5.85 -13.45 -9.02
N ARG A 72 6.20 -12.20 -8.67
CA ARG A 72 5.99 -11.04 -9.55
C ARG A 72 6.76 -11.20 -10.86
N MET A 73 7.98 -11.70 -10.80
CA MET A 73 8.80 -11.98 -11.98
C MET A 73 8.15 -13.05 -12.87
N ALA A 74 7.75 -14.17 -12.30
CA ALA A 74 7.13 -15.27 -13.01
C ALA A 74 5.77 -14.88 -13.63
N MET A 75 4.95 -14.10 -12.92
CA MET A 75 3.70 -13.56 -13.46
C MET A 75 3.94 -12.68 -14.67
N ASN A 76 4.84 -11.70 -14.57
CA ASN A 76 5.18 -10.80 -15.69
C ASN A 76 5.83 -11.56 -16.87
N LEU A 77 6.70 -12.54 -16.59
CA LEU A 77 7.32 -13.38 -17.62
C LEU A 77 6.27 -14.25 -18.33
N SER A 78 5.38 -14.90 -17.58
CA SER A 78 4.31 -15.74 -18.13
C SER A 78 3.33 -14.93 -18.99
N PHE A 79 3.00 -13.70 -18.56
CA PHE A 79 2.15 -12.79 -19.31
C PHE A 79 2.82 -12.34 -20.60
N SER A 80 4.09 -11.95 -20.55
CA SER A 80 4.84 -11.54 -21.74
C SER A 80 5.03 -12.67 -22.74
N HIS A 81 5.29 -13.90 -22.28
CA HIS A 81 5.35 -15.07 -23.14
C HIS A 81 4.01 -15.34 -23.84
N ARG A 82 2.90 -15.27 -23.10
CA ARG A 82 1.55 -15.41 -23.69
C ARG A 82 1.26 -14.32 -24.72
N LEU A 83 1.58 -13.07 -24.44
CA LEU A 83 1.42 -11.97 -25.40
C LEU A 83 2.28 -12.16 -26.64
N GLY A 84 3.54 -12.60 -26.48
CA GLY A 84 4.44 -12.90 -27.59
C GLY A 84 3.85 -13.96 -28.53
N ARG A 85 3.29 -15.04 -27.97
CA ARG A 85 2.60 -16.09 -28.73
C ARG A 85 1.35 -15.59 -29.45
N VAL A 86 0.58 -14.69 -28.83
CA VAL A 86 -0.58 -14.06 -29.47
C VAL A 86 -0.15 -13.17 -30.62
N VAL A 87 0.90 -12.35 -30.45
CA VAL A 87 1.42 -11.49 -31.52
C VAL A 87 1.97 -12.33 -32.68
N GLU A 88 2.74 -13.37 -32.39
CA GLU A 88 3.25 -14.33 -33.39
C GLU A 88 2.10 -14.95 -34.19
N PHE A 89 1.05 -15.41 -33.49
CA PHE A 89 -0.15 -15.94 -34.13
C PHE A 89 -0.86 -14.90 -35.00
N LEU A 90 -1.02 -13.66 -34.53
CA LEU A 90 -1.64 -12.58 -35.30
C LEU A 90 -0.83 -12.21 -36.55
N ILE A 91 0.51 -12.23 -36.47
CA ILE A 91 1.39 -11.99 -37.62
C ILE A 91 1.24 -13.11 -38.65
N LEU A 92 1.24 -14.38 -38.20
CA LEU A 92 1.05 -15.53 -39.08
C LEU A 92 -0.33 -15.51 -39.74
N HIS A 93 -1.40 -15.28 -38.97
CA HIS A 93 -2.76 -15.17 -39.51
C HIS A 93 -2.87 -14.04 -40.55
N ARG A 94 -2.32 -12.85 -40.26
CA ARG A 94 -2.31 -11.74 -41.22
C ARG A 94 -1.52 -12.07 -42.49
N ARG A 95 -0.39 -12.79 -42.39
CA ARG A 95 0.38 -13.26 -43.56
C ARG A 95 -0.42 -14.28 -44.39
N HIS A 96 -1.12 -15.20 -43.72
CA HIS A 96 -2.00 -16.16 -44.36
C HIS A 96 -3.21 -15.49 -45.03
N GLU A 97 -3.83 -14.47 -44.44
CA GLU A 97 -4.91 -13.68 -45.08
C GLU A 97 -4.43 -12.90 -46.30
N VAL A 98 -3.21 -12.36 -46.28
CA VAL A 98 -2.62 -11.67 -47.43
C VAL A 98 -2.26 -12.65 -48.55
N ALA A 99 -1.78 -13.85 -48.22
CA ALA A 99 -1.47 -14.90 -49.19
C ALA A 99 -2.73 -15.64 -49.71
N SER A 100 -3.78 -15.78 -48.90
CA SER A 100 -5.02 -16.49 -49.27
C SER A 100 -5.97 -15.67 -50.12
N LYS A 101 -5.78 -14.35 -50.23
CA LYS A 101 -6.43 -13.52 -51.27
C LYS A 101 -6.11 -13.97 -52.71
N GLN A 102 -5.15 -14.88 -52.89
CA GLN A 102 -4.81 -15.52 -54.17
C GLN A 102 -5.30 -16.96 -54.33
N SER A 103 -5.84 -17.62 -53.31
CA SER A 103 -6.41 -18.97 -53.46
C SER A 103 -7.60 -19.20 -52.51
N SER A 104 -8.75 -19.44 -53.13
CA SER A 104 -10.02 -19.76 -52.48
C SER A 104 -9.90 -20.86 -51.43
N SER A 105 -10.53 -20.63 -50.27
CA SER A 105 -11.07 -21.62 -49.35
C SER A 105 -10.11 -22.67 -48.78
N LYS A 106 -9.43 -22.33 -47.68
CA LYS A 106 -9.13 -23.31 -46.62
C LYS A 106 -9.54 -22.73 -45.26
N LYS A 107 -10.54 -23.37 -44.65
CA LYS A 107 -10.99 -23.15 -43.28
C LYS A 107 -9.80 -23.32 -42.34
N ASP A 108 -9.33 -22.21 -41.79
CA ASP A 108 -8.20 -22.22 -40.87
C ASP A 108 -8.68 -22.84 -39.54
N ASN A 109 -8.00 -23.91 -39.10
CA ASN A 109 -8.26 -24.52 -37.80
C ASN A 109 -7.71 -23.58 -36.72
N GLN A 110 -8.48 -22.54 -36.42
CA GLN A 110 -8.26 -21.63 -35.32
C GLN A 110 -8.01 -22.47 -34.08
N MET A 111 -6.79 -22.40 -33.54
CA MET A 111 -6.38 -23.16 -32.36
C MET A 111 -7.36 -22.81 -31.24
N HIS A 112 -8.30 -23.71 -30.98
CA HIS A 112 -9.45 -23.47 -30.14
C HIS A 112 -8.97 -23.38 -28.70
N ILE A 113 -8.57 -22.17 -28.27
CA ILE A 113 -8.48 -21.82 -26.85
C ILE A 113 -9.80 -22.31 -26.27
N ARG A 114 -9.76 -23.30 -25.36
CA ARG A 114 -10.97 -23.85 -24.74
C ARG A 114 -11.75 -22.66 -24.17
N ARG A 115 -12.84 -22.28 -24.87
CA ARG A 115 -13.80 -21.24 -24.50
C ARG A 115 -14.13 -21.19 -23.00
N PRO A 116 -14.25 -22.33 -22.26
CA PRO A 116 -14.50 -22.26 -20.81
C PRO A 116 -13.37 -21.60 -20.01
N THR A 117 -12.09 -21.77 -20.37
CA THR A 117 -10.98 -21.21 -19.58
C THR A 117 -10.95 -19.69 -19.64
N ALA A 118 -11.16 -19.11 -20.83
CA ALA A 118 -11.23 -17.66 -21.01
C ALA A 118 -12.41 -17.05 -20.25
N LEU A 119 -13.57 -17.71 -20.26
CA LEU A 119 -14.75 -17.27 -19.50
C LEU A 119 -14.47 -17.25 -18.00
N ILE A 120 -13.81 -18.28 -17.46
CA ILE A 120 -13.44 -18.32 -16.03
C ILE A 120 -12.56 -17.11 -15.66
N PHE A 121 -11.53 -16.80 -16.46
CA PHE A 121 -10.69 -15.63 -16.20
C PHE A 121 -11.51 -14.33 -16.20
N VAL A 122 -12.42 -14.16 -17.15
CA VAL A 122 -13.31 -12.98 -17.20
C VAL A 122 -14.18 -12.88 -15.95
N PHE A 123 -14.83 -13.98 -15.54
CA PHE A 123 -15.68 -14.00 -14.34
C PHE A 123 -14.87 -13.70 -13.08
N VAL A 124 -13.68 -14.29 -12.93
CA VAL A 124 -12.80 -14.03 -11.79
C VAL A 124 -12.34 -12.56 -11.78
N SER A 125 -11.95 -12.01 -12.93
CA SER A 125 -11.56 -10.60 -13.02
C SER A 125 -12.70 -9.66 -12.63
N ILE A 126 -13.93 -9.91 -13.13
CA ILE A 126 -15.12 -9.13 -12.74
C ILE A 126 -15.38 -9.28 -11.24
N GLY A 127 -15.32 -10.50 -10.70
CA GLY A 127 -15.51 -10.77 -9.29
C GLY A 127 -14.51 -10.02 -8.39
N VAL A 128 -13.22 -10.01 -8.77
CA VAL A 128 -12.18 -9.25 -8.05
C VAL A 128 -12.48 -7.76 -8.10
N LEU A 129 -12.79 -7.20 -9.28
CA LEU A 129 -13.12 -5.78 -9.41
C LEU A 129 -14.33 -5.38 -8.56
N MET A 130 -15.39 -6.19 -8.59
CA MET A 130 -16.58 -5.98 -7.76
C MET A 130 -16.24 -6.03 -6.28
N HIS A 131 -15.51 -7.06 -5.85
CA HIS A 131 -15.08 -7.21 -4.45
C HIS A 131 -14.23 -6.03 -3.98
N THR A 132 -13.25 -5.60 -4.79
CA THR A 132 -12.40 -4.45 -4.45
C THR A 132 -13.21 -3.16 -4.36
N ASN A 133 -14.11 -2.94 -5.31
CA ASN A 133 -14.93 -1.74 -5.33
C ASN A 133 -15.87 -1.70 -4.12
N GLN A 134 -16.52 -2.83 -3.80
CA GLN A 134 -17.36 -2.93 -2.61
C GLN A 134 -16.57 -2.72 -1.32
N SER A 135 -15.38 -3.30 -1.21
CA SER A 135 -14.50 -3.12 -0.05
C SER A 135 -14.12 -1.65 0.16
N ILE A 136 -13.84 -0.91 -0.92
CA ILE A 136 -13.50 0.52 -0.89
C ILE A 136 -14.72 1.34 -0.46
N VAL A 137 -15.83 1.20 -1.18
CA VAL A 137 -17.04 2.01 -0.94
C VAL A 137 -17.60 1.79 0.46
N THR A 138 -17.61 0.55 0.95
CA THR A 138 -18.12 0.23 2.30
C THR A 138 -17.20 0.73 3.40
N SER A 139 -15.88 0.57 3.25
CA SER A 139 -14.91 1.04 4.25
C SER A 139 -14.91 2.57 4.35
N ASP A 140 -14.94 3.25 3.21
CA ASP A 140 -14.92 4.71 3.15
C ASP A 140 -16.15 5.30 3.86
N LYS A 141 -17.36 4.85 3.50
CA LYS A 141 -18.62 5.32 4.10
C LYS A 141 -18.65 5.17 5.63
N ARG A 142 -18.08 4.10 6.19
CA ARG A 142 -18.05 3.85 7.64
C ARG A 142 -17.00 4.69 8.36
N CYS A 143 -15.90 5.01 7.69
CA CYS A 143 -14.81 5.79 8.26
C CYS A 143 -14.94 7.31 8.04
N LEU A 144 -15.90 7.77 7.22
CA LEU A 144 -16.19 9.20 7.05
C LEU A 144 -16.45 9.95 8.37
N ALA A 145 -16.94 9.25 9.41
CA ALA A 145 -17.19 9.84 10.73
C ALA A 145 -15.90 10.10 11.54
N TYR A 146 -14.76 9.55 11.12
CA TYR A 146 -13.49 9.57 11.84
C TYR A 146 -12.37 10.14 10.95
N PRO A 147 -12.25 11.47 10.81
CA PRO A 147 -11.25 12.10 9.97
C PRO A 147 -9.80 11.84 10.44
N GLU A 148 -9.62 11.43 11.69
CA GLU A 148 -8.32 11.06 12.28
C GLU A 148 -7.83 9.69 11.77
N CYS A 149 -8.71 8.90 11.15
CA CYS A 149 -8.33 7.66 10.51
C CYS A 149 -7.85 7.91 9.08
N VAL A 150 -6.53 7.90 8.87
CA VAL A 150 -5.92 8.28 7.59
C VAL A 150 -5.80 7.09 6.62
N ALA A 151 -5.72 5.86 7.13
CA ALA A 151 -5.61 4.66 6.30
C ALA A 151 -6.60 3.57 6.74
N TYR A 152 -7.15 2.85 5.76
CA TYR A 152 -8.18 1.82 5.98
C TYR A 152 -7.65 0.41 5.67
N ALA A 153 -8.23 -0.61 6.28
CA ALA A 153 -7.91 -2.01 6.01
C ALA A 153 -8.63 -2.61 4.79
N TYR A 154 -9.52 -1.84 4.14
CA TYR A 154 -10.31 -2.21 2.94
C TYR A 154 -10.84 -3.64 2.95
N ARG A 155 -11.96 -3.86 3.62
CA ARG A 155 -12.61 -5.17 3.68
C ARG A 155 -14.08 -5.08 3.34
N TRP A 156 -14.59 -6.12 2.69
CA TRP A 156 -16.01 -6.33 2.53
C TRP A 156 -16.52 -7.15 3.72
N SER A 157 -16.94 -6.47 4.80
CA SER A 157 -17.43 -7.09 6.04
C SER A 157 -18.77 -6.46 6.46
N GLU A 158 -19.62 -7.24 7.12
CA GLU A 158 -20.91 -6.77 7.67
C GLU A 158 -20.76 -5.95 8.96
N THR A 159 -19.55 -5.84 9.53
CA THR A 159 -19.33 -5.09 10.77
C THR A 159 -19.62 -3.59 10.60
N GLU A 160 -20.40 -3.00 11.50
CA GLU A 160 -20.72 -1.56 11.45
C GLU A 160 -19.52 -0.67 11.82
N PHE A 161 -18.45 -1.24 12.37
CA PHE A 161 -17.27 -0.51 12.83
C PHE A 161 -16.32 -0.12 11.70
N CYS A 162 -15.67 1.04 11.81
CA CYS A 162 -14.67 1.53 10.86
C CYS A 162 -13.39 0.65 10.89
N PRO A 163 -12.98 0.02 9.77
CA PRO A 163 -11.74 -0.77 9.66
C PRO A 163 -10.50 0.12 9.59
N CYS A 164 -10.22 0.86 10.66
CA CYS A 164 -9.10 1.79 10.68
C CYS A 164 -7.75 1.07 10.82
N ARG A 165 -6.79 1.44 9.98
CA ARG A 165 -5.44 0.86 9.95
C ARG A 165 -4.38 1.82 10.49
N ALA A 166 -4.55 3.12 10.28
CA ALA A 166 -3.68 4.15 10.83
C ALA A 166 -4.52 5.29 11.44
N LEU A 167 -4.39 5.47 12.76
CA LEU A 167 -4.97 6.59 13.50
C LEU A 167 -3.89 7.64 13.73
N ILE A 168 -4.15 8.86 13.27
CA ILE A 168 -3.23 9.98 13.37
C ILE A 168 -4.02 11.19 13.87
N ASP A 169 -3.90 11.46 15.17
CA ASP A 169 -4.45 12.65 15.81
C ASP A 169 -3.29 13.46 16.40
N VAL A 170 -2.74 14.34 15.57
CA VAL A 170 -1.51 15.08 15.84
C VAL A 170 -1.79 16.57 15.79
N ASP A 171 -1.75 17.21 16.96
CA ASP A 171 -1.86 18.66 17.08
C ASP A 171 -0.50 19.27 17.40
N LYS A 172 0.18 19.82 16.38
CA LYS A 172 1.56 20.34 16.53
C LYS A 172 1.64 21.74 17.13
N ALA A 173 0.55 22.50 17.08
CA ALA A 173 0.54 23.91 17.45
C ALA A 173 -0.84 24.28 18.03
N PRO A 174 -1.10 23.93 19.30
CA PRO A 174 -2.35 24.32 19.97
C PRO A 174 -2.46 25.84 19.94
N ARG A 175 -3.65 26.35 19.60
CA ARG A 175 -3.84 27.79 19.34
C ARG A 175 -3.94 28.60 20.62
N SER A 176 -4.24 27.96 21.75
CA SER A 176 -4.43 28.61 23.05
C SER A 176 -3.81 27.82 24.20
N TYR A 177 -3.45 28.53 25.27
CA TYR A 177 -2.95 27.92 26.50
C TYR A 177 -3.98 26.98 27.14
N ALA A 178 -5.27 27.30 27.05
CA ALA A 178 -6.36 26.47 27.57
C ALA A 178 -6.52 25.14 26.81
N GLU A 179 -6.37 25.16 25.50
CA GLU A 179 -6.38 23.95 24.65
C GLU A 179 -5.15 23.07 24.92
N TRP A 180 -4.02 23.67 25.30
CA TRP A 180 -2.82 22.96 25.69
C TRP A 180 -2.90 22.34 27.09
N THR A 181 -3.44 23.06 28.08
CA THR A 181 -3.57 22.54 29.46
C THR A 181 -4.67 21.50 29.64
N ASN A 182 -5.73 21.57 28.84
CA ASN A 182 -6.81 20.59 28.84
C ASN A 182 -7.07 20.04 27.42
N PRO A 183 -6.16 19.19 26.91
CA PRO A 183 -6.31 18.64 25.57
C PRO A 183 -7.45 17.62 25.53
N PRO A 184 -8.11 17.45 24.37
CA PRO A 184 -9.24 16.56 24.25
C PRO A 184 -8.84 15.11 24.53
N ASN A 185 -9.74 14.38 25.19
CA ASN A 185 -9.55 12.97 25.53
C ASN A 185 -9.88 12.08 24.32
N VAL A 186 -8.92 11.24 23.92
CA VAL A 186 -9.02 10.36 22.75
C VAL A 186 -9.25 8.89 23.10
N THR A 187 -9.41 8.54 24.37
CA THR A 187 -9.61 7.13 24.80
C THR A 187 -10.82 6.50 24.13
N GLU A 188 -11.97 7.19 24.08
CA GLU A 188 -13.19 6.65 23.47
C GLU A 188 -13.08 6.51 21.95
N LEU A 189 -12.39 7.44 21.29
CA LEU A 189 -12.09 7.35 19.87
C LEU A 189 -11.23 6.10 19.59
N LEU A 190 -10.13 5.94 20.34
CA LEU A 190 -9.23 4.80 20.19
C LEU A 190 -9.95 3.49 20.48
N ARG A 191 -10.83 3.46 21.49
CA ARG A 191 -11.66 2.31 21.84
C ARG A 191 -12.56 1.89 20.68
N LYS A 192 -13.26 2.84 20.04
CA LYS A 192 -14.15 2.54 18.91
C LYS A 192 -13.39 2.00 17.69
N LEU A 193 -12.21 2.54 17.41
CA LEU A 193 -11.40 2.11 16.27
C LEU A 193 -10.71 0.76 16.51
N SER A 194 -10.35 0.44 17.77
CA SER A 194 -9.71 -0.83 18.14
C SER A 194 -10.66 -2.02 18.23
N LEU A 195 -11.98 -1.80 18.24
CA LEU A 195 -12.98 -2.88 18.18
C LEU A 195 -12.76 -3.83 17.00
N THR A 196 -12.23 -3.31 15.89
CA THR A 196 -11.98 -4.06 14.68
C THR A 196 -10.70 -4.88 14.67
N GLY A 197 -9.73 -4.55 15.53
CA GLY A 197 -8.42 -5.21 15.57
C GLY A 197 -7.48 -4.88 14.39
N ASP A 198 -7.84 -3.94 13.50
CA ASP A 198 -7.07 -3.66 12.28
C ASP A 198 -5.99 -2.60 12.43
N LEU A 199 -5.93 -1.91 13.58
CA LEU A 199 -5.00 -0.84 13.86
C LEU A 199 -3.55 -1.34 13.82
N ARG A 200 -2.71 -0.62 13.06
CA ARG A 200 -1.28 -0.91 12.94
C ARG A 200 -0.41 0.26 13.37
N VAL A 201 -0.87 1.49 13.11
CA VAL A 201 -0.14 2.71 13.43
C VAL A 201 -1.05 3.59 14.29
N ILE A 202 -0.52 4.01 15.44
CA ILE A 202 -1.18 4.96 16.35
C ILE A 202 -0.21 6.11 16.58
N GLU A 203 -0.59 7.31 16.16
CA GLU A 203 0.14 8.53 16.48
C GLU A 203 -0.80 9.54 17.13
N VAL A 204 -0.52 9.85 18.38
CA VAL A 204 -1.33 10.74 19.22
C VAL A 204 -0.40 11.78 19.84
N VAL A 205 -0.56 13.05 19.46
CA VAL A 205 0.32 14.14 19.92
C VAL A 205 -0.52 15.29 20.48
N ASN A 206 -0.16 15.75 21.68
CA ASN A 206 -0.89 16.81 22.40
C ASN A 206 -2.38 16.48 22.64
N ARG A 207 -2.67 15.21 22.90
CA ARG A 207 -4.00 14.70 23.29
C ARG A 207 -3.94 14.00 24.63
N HIS A 208 -5.07 13.96 25.33
CA HIS A 208 -5.16 13.27 26.61
C HIS A 208 -5.52 11.79 26.39
N LEU A 209 -4.64 10.88 26.83
CA LEU A 209 -4.87 9.44 26.82
C LEU A 209 -4.55 8.86 28.21
N PRO A 210 -5.48 8.93 29.17
CA PRO A 210 -5.23 8.55 30.55
C PRO A 210 -5.03 7.04 30.74
N ALA A 211 -5.72 6.23 29.93
CA ALA A 211 -5.63 4.78 29.95
C ALA A 211 -5.74 4.22 28.54
N LEU A 212 -5.06 3.10 28.31
CA LEU A 212 -5.18 2.31 27.08
C LEU A 212 -6.45 1.45 27.16
N PRO A 213 -7.32 1.48 26.15
CA PRO A 213 -8.52 0.66 26.14
C PRO A 213 -8.18 -0.83 25.99
N ASP A 214 -8.91 -1.69 26.68
CA ASP A 214 -8.70 -3.15 26.67
C ASP A 214 -8.88 -3.73 25.25
N GLU A 215 -9.74 -3.13 24.44
CA GLU A 215 -9.98 -3.51 23.06
C GLU A 215 -8.72 -3.40 22.18
N LEU A 216 -7.72 -2.61 22.58
CA LEU A 216 -6.44 -2.53 21.89
C LEU A 216 -5.70 -3.87 21.88
N GLN A 217 -5.95 -4.75 22.86
CA GLN A 217 -5.38 -6.10 22.89
C GLN A 217 -5.82 -6.96 21.68
N ARG A 218 -6.93 -6.61 21.02
CA ARG A 218 -7.37 -7.28 19.78
C ARG A 218 -6.49 -6.96 18.58
N CYS A 219 -5.72 -5.86 18.63
CA CYS A 219 -4.86 -5.40 17.54
C CYS A 219 -3.54 -6.17 17.54
N THR A 220 -3.53 -7.37 16.97
CA THR A 220 -2.34 -8.25 16.95
C THR A 220 -1.25 -7.81 15.96
N GLN A 221 -1.57 -6.88 15.05
CA GLN A 221 -0.67 -6.39 14.00
C GLN A 221 -0.17 -4.96 14.25
N LEU A 222 -0.14 -4.52 15.51
CA LEU A 222 0.38 -3.22 15.88
C LEU A 222 1.87 -3.12 15.51
N GLN A 223 2.23 -2.15 14.66
CA GLN A 223 3.60 -1.93 14.18
C GLN A 223 4.27 -0.77 14.91
N SER A 224 3.55 0.32 15.15
CA SER A 224 4.07 1.49 15.83
C SER A 224 3.00 2.19 16.65
N MET A 225 3.41 2.64 17.83
CA MET A 225 2.60 3.47 18.71
C MET A 225 3.47 4.61 19.23
N CYS A 226 3.02 5.85 19.00
CA CYS A 226 3.67 7.04 19.49
C CYS A 226 2.64 7.89 20.22
N VAL A 227 2.88 8.12 21.51
CA VAL A 227 2.12 9.05 22.34
C VAL A 227 3.10 10.10 22.83
N LEU A 228 2.86 11.35 22.46
CA LEU A 228 3.81 12.43 22.75
C LEU A 228 3.07 13.66 23.29
N HIS A 229 3.60 14.22 24.37
CA HIS A 229 3.13 15.47 24.93
C HIS A 229 4.27 16.48 24.85
N ILE A 230 4.09 17.54 24.05
CA ILE A 230 5.12 18.56 23.84
C ILE A 230 4.94 19.62 24.92
N CYS A 231 5.91 19.72 25.83
CA CYS A 231 6.02 20.84 26.76
C CYS A 231 6.85 21.94 26.08
N CYS A 232 6.23 23.07 25.73
CA CYS A 232 6.96 24.28 25.37
C CYS A 232 7.42 24.94 26.68
N ILE A 233 8.72 24.84 26.97
CA ILE A 233 9.40 25.63 28.02
C ILE A 233 9.95 26.90 27.36
#